data_AF-A0A970NGB3-F1
#
_entry.id   AF-A0A970NGB3-F1
#
_cell.length_a   1.000
_cell.length_b   1.000
_cell.length_c   1.000
_cell.angle_alpha   90.00
_cell.angle_beta   90.00
_cell.angle_gamma   90.00
#
_symmetry.space_group_name_H-M   'P 1'
#
loop_
_entity.id
_entity.type
_entity.pdbx_description
1 polymer ?
#
loop_
_entity_poly.entity_id
_entity_poly.type
_entity_poly.pdbx_seq_one_letter_code
_entity_poly.pdbx_strand_id
1 'polypeptide(L)'
;MKRNIIIIIVLFAGIGVLTMASINSPSAAFAKELNNHINEMMSQVDRQSNNNAITQLSSNPYNYARNNVYFDEIVEMGYPAVPLLEDYIVKSPENGLREYLLAIAIEKITKVDLKTDTDKGWYTAKNFVGVWDNHLANIPANVDGILNSEKSDLEKASDIKKLGLPAAPYVMDYIEKSVDENNGIKASLMEILKNSKIVSDFDANTMDFSIWAKENKPQLEDLRLYVESKHQQ
;
A
#
# COMPACT_ATOMS: atom_id res chain seq x y z
N MET A 1 -31.23 -56.33 34.11
CA MET A 1 -30.10 -55.50 34.61
C MET A 1 -29.28 -55.00 33.44
N LYS A 2 -29.20 -53.67 33.33
CA LYS A 2 -28.31 -52.76 32.58
C LYS A 2 -27.45 -53.33 31.42
N ARG A 3 -27.79 -52.95 30.19
CA ARG A 3 -26.87 -52.93 29.03
C ARG A 3 -26.01 -51.67 29.12
N ASN A 4 -24.69 -51.85 29.09
CA ASN A 4 -23.73 -50.75 29.10
C ASN A 4 -23.74 -50.05 27.74
N ILE A 5 -24.02 -48.76 27.73
CA ILE A 5 -23.87 -47.87 26.57
C ILE A 5 -22.44 -47.33 26.63
N ILE A 6 -21.63 -47.67 25.64
CA ILE A 6 -20.32 -47.04 25.42
C ILE A 6 -20.59 -45.76 24.64
N ILE A 7 -20.41 -44.60 25.29
CA ILE A 7 -20.43 -43.30 24.64
C ILE A 7 -19.03 -43.07 24.08
N ILE A 8 -18.90 -43.07 22.75
CA ILE A 8 -17.68 -42.63 22.07
C ILE A 8 -17.76 -41.10 22.00
N ILE A 9 -16.98 -40.41 22.84
CA ILE A 9 -16.75 -38.98 22.73
C ILE A 9 -15.67 -38.79 21.65
N VAL A 10 -16.07 -38.35 20.46
CA VAL A 10 -15.13 -37.88 19.44
C VAL A 10 -14.72 -36.46 19.83
N LEU A 11 -13.56 -36.33 20.46
CA LEU A 11 -12.91 -35.03 20.71
C LEU A 11 -12.33 -34.55 19.38
N PHE A 12 -13.04 -33.65 18.69
CA PHE A 12 -12.45 -32.82 17.64
C PHE A 12 -11.54 -31.80 18.32
N ALA A 13 -10.27 -32.15 18.52
CA ALA A 13 -9.22 -31.18 18.79
C ALA A 13 -8.99 -30.39 17.51
N GLY A 14 -9.76 -29.31 17.33
CA GLY A 14 -9.48 -28.28 16.35
C GLY A 14 -8.17 -27.61 16.71
N ILE A 15 -7.06 -28.11 16.19
CA ILE A 15 -5.82 -27.35 16.12
C ILE A 15 -6.04 -26.32 15.00
N GLY A 16 -6.69 -25.22 15.35
CA GLY A 16 -6.60 -24.00 14.57
C GLY A 16 -5.15 -23.53 14.67
N VAL A 17 -4.33 -23.90 13.69
CA VAL A 17 -3.01 -23.30 13.52
C VAL A 17 -3.28 -21.85 13.11
N LEU A 18 -3.37 -20.96 14.09
CA LEU A 18 -3.16 -19.53 13.88
C LEU A 18 -1.70 -19.36 13.49
N THR A 19 -1.38 -19.55 12.21
CA THR A 19 -0.16 -18.99 11.64
C THR A 19 -0.36 -17.49 11.64
N MET A 20 0.12 -16.82 12.68
CA MET A 20 0.33 -15.37 12.64
C MET A 20 1.29 -15.14 11.48
N ALA A 21 0.74 -14.69 10.35
CA ALA A 21 1.53 -14.40 9.17
C ALA A 21 2.45 -13.23 9.52
N SER A 22 3.73 -13.53 9.73
CA SER A 22 4.74 -12.51 9.98
C SER A 22 4.90 -11.70 8.70
N ILE A 23 4.42 -10.45 8.70
CA ILE A 23 4.76 -9.48 7.64
C ILE A 23 6.29 -9.40 7.61
N ASN A 24 6.92 -9.66 6.46
CA ASN A 24 8.37 -9.52 6.35
C ASN A 24 8.74 -8.06 6.61
N SER A 25 9.25 -7.79 7.82
CA SER A 25 9.73 -6.46 8.17
C SER A 25 11.00 -6.16 7.38
N PRO A 26 11.18 -4.94 6.83
CA PRO A 26 12.40 -4.60 6.11
C PRO A 26 13.65 -4.80 6.99
N SER A 27 14.78 -5.10 6.34
CA SER A 27 16.04 -5.33 7.06
C SER A 27 16.52 -4.09 7.82
N ALA A 28 17.33 -4.28 8.87
CA ALA A 28 17.92 -3.16 9.62
C ALA A 28 18.77 -2.24 8.73
N ALA A 29 19.43 -2.78 7.70
CA ALA A 29 20.18 -2.00 6.72
C ALA A 29 19.26 -1.10 5.90
N PHE A 30 18.13 -1.64 5.41
CA PHE A 30 17.11 -0.89 4.69
C PHE A 30 16.50 0.22 5.56
N ALA A 31 16.14 -0.09 6.81
CA ALA A 31 15.61 0.91 7.74
C ALA A 31 16.62 2.03 8.04
N LYS A 32 17.91 1.70 8.12
CA LYS A 32 19.00 2.68 8.29
C LYS A 32 19.14 3.58 7.06
N GLU A 33 19.11 3.01 5.86
CA GLU A 33 19.15 3.77 4.61
C GLU A 33 17.96 4.72 4.48
N LEU A 34 16.75 4.23 4.74
CA LEU A 34 15.53 5.06 4.77
C LEU A 34 15.68 6.24 5.74
N ASN A 35 16.18 5.99 6.95
CA ASN A 35 16.43 7.05 7.93
C ASN A 35 17.47 8.08 7.46
N ASN A 36 18.51 7.64 6.76
CA ASN A 36 19.48 8.57 6.18
C ASN A 36 18.81 9.47 5.14
N HIS A 37 18.01 8.92 4.22
CA HIS A 37 17.28 9.73 3.24
C HIS A 37 16.29 10.69 3.91
N ILE A 38 15.56 10.26 4.96
CA ILE A 38 14.67 11.15 5.72
C ILE A 38 15.43 12.31 6.37
N ASN A 39 16.60 12.04 6.95
CA ASN A 39 17.42 13.08 7.59
C ASN A 39 17.98 14.06 6.56
N GLU A 40 18.47 13.55 5.42
CA GLU A 40 18.98 14.39 4.34
C GLU A 40 17.88 15.18 3.63
N MET A 41 16.66 14.62 3.51
CA MET A 41 15.47 15.32 3.05
C MET A 41 15.21 16.57 3.91
N MET A 42 15.25 16.44 5.25
CA MET A 42 15.05 17.56 6.16
C MET A 42 16.22 18.56 6.13
N SER A 43 17.46 18.07 6.07
CA SER A 43 18.66 18.91 5.88
C SER A 43 18.58 19.74 4.59
N GLN A 44 18.07 19.17 3.51
CA GLN A 44 17.84 19.89 2.26
C GLN A 44 16.72 20.93 2.40
N VAL A 45 15.63 20.62 3.09
CA VAL A 45 14.57 21.58 3.41
C VAL A 45 15.13 22.78 4.17
N ASP A 46 15.98 22.55 5.17
CA ASP A 46 16.62 23.62 5.94
C ASP A 46 17.53 24.48 5.06
N ARG A 47 18.34 23.86 4.19
CA ARG A 47 19.21 24.59 3.24
C ARG A 47 18.40 25.41 2.23
N GLN A 48 17.30 24.87 1.70
CA GLN A 48 16.44 25.58 0.76
C GLN A 48 15.71 26.73 1.44
N SER A 49 15.27 26.53 2.68
CA SER A 49 14.69 27.57 3.51
C SER A 49 15.70 28.66 3.84
N ASN A 50 17.00 28.37 3.95
CA ASN A 50 17.99 29.43 4.21
C ASN A 50 18.39 30.21 2.94
N ASN A 51 18.18 29.66 1.74
CA ASN A 51 18.75 30.20 0.50
C ASN A 51 17.73 30.69 -0.55
N ASN A 52 16.42 30.48 -0.35
CA ASN A 52 15.38 30.88 -1.31
C ASN A 52 14.15 31.49 -0.62
N ALA A 53 13.86 32.75 -0.94
CA ALA A 53 12.76 33.53 -0.36
C ALA A 53 11.37 32.92 -0.64
N ILE A 54 11.20 32.14 -1.73
CA ILE A 54 9.92 31.50 -2.07
C ILE A 54 9.64 30.31 -1.15
N THR A 55 10.65 29.52 -0.80
CA THR A 55 10.53 28.40 0.15
C THR A 55 10.52 28.85 1.61
N GLN A 56 11.10 30.01 1.94
CA GLN A 56 10.95 30.64 3.27
C GLN A 56 9.51 31.02 3.59
N LEU A 57 8.73 31.39 2.57
CA LEU A 57 7.37 31.91 2.71
C LEU A 57 6.29 30.87 2.36
N SER A 58 6.68 29.67 1.93
CA SER A 58 5.75 28.66 1.48
C SER A 58 5.13 27.90 2.66
N SER A 59 3.87 28.18 2.98
CA SER A 59 3.11 27.38 3.93
C SER A 59 2.59 26.05 3.37
N ASN A 60 2.91 25.72 2.10
CA ASN A 60 2.47 24.48 1.45
C ASN A 60 3.54 23.38 1.51
N PRO A 61 3.33 22.28 2.28
CA PRO A 61 4.27 21.16 2.38
C PRO A 61 4.70 20.55 1.04
N TYR A 62 3.83 20.56 0.02
CA TYR A 62 4.12 19.99 -1.29
C TYR A 62 5.24 20.70 -2.04
N ASN A 63 5.51 21.98 -1.71
CA ASN A 63 6.61 22.71 -2.32
C ASN A 63 7.97 22.17 -1.88
N TYR A 64 8.06 21.62 -0.66
CA TYR A 64 9.29 21.01 -0.14
C TYR A 64 9.56 19.62 -0.72
N ALA A 65 8.56 18.95 -1.31
CA ALA A 65 8.72 17.67 -1.99
C ALA A 65 9.19 17.82 -3.45
N ARG A 66 8.81 18.89 -4.17
CA ARG A 66 8.96 19.02 -5.64
C ARG A 66 10.42 19.11 -6.14
N ASN A 67 11.37 19.48 -5.28
CA ASN A 67 12.78 19.65 -5.64
C ASN A 67 13.69 19.11 -4.54
N ASN A 68 13.37 17.94 -4.01
CA ASN A 68 14.10 17.31 -2.92
C ASN A 68 14.53 15.91 -3.37
N VAL A 69 15.82 15.76 -3.67
CA VAL A 69 16.35 14.50 -4.23
C VAL A 69 16.18 13.36 -3.24
N TYR A 70 16.34 13.62 -1.95
CA TYR A 70 16.15 12.61 -0.91
C TYR A 70 14.68 12.23 -0.72
N PHE A 71 13.75 13.15 -0.98
CA PHE A 71 12.34 12.81 -1.04
C PHE A 71 12.05 11.85 -2.21
N ASP A 72 12.62 12.12 -3.39
CA ASP A 72 12.48 11.24 -4.55
C ASP A 72 13.14 9.88 -4.29
N GLU A 73 14.32 9.84 -3.66
CA GLU A 73 15.00 8.61 -3.24
C GLU A 73 14.13 7.78 -2.27
N ILE A 74 13.45 8.40 -1.30
CA ILE A 74 12.47 7.71 -0.43
C ILE A 74 11.35 7.08 -1.26
N VAL A 75 10.82 7.80 -2.24
CA VAL A 75 9.75 7.28 -3.12
C VAL A 75 10.26 6.10 -3.97
N GLU A 76 11.50 6.17 -4.44
CA GLU A 76 12.14 5.11 -5.24
C GLU A 76 12.41 3.82 -4.45
N MET A 77 12.51 3.89 -3.12
CA MET A 77 12.61 2.71 -2.26
C MET A 77 11.38 1.78 -2.35
N GLY A 78 10.25 2.28 -2.86
CA GLY A 78 9.06 1.48 -3.18
C GLY A 78 8.32 0.95 -1.95
N TYR A 79 7.46 -0.04 -2.17
CA TYR A 79 6.56 -0.58 -1.14
C TYR A 79 7.24 -0.97 0.18
N PRO A 80 8.44 -1.58 0.21
CA PRO A 80 9.10 -1.94 1.46
C PRO A 80 9.31 -0.76 2.43
N ALA A 81 9.31 0.50 1.95
CA ALA A 81 9.41 1.67 2.82
C ALA A 81 8.08 2.03 3.51
N VAL A 82 6.93 1.67 2.94
CA VAL A 82 5.60 2.15 3.39
C VAL A 82 5.31 1.80 4.85
N PRO A 83 5.46 0.55 5.33
CA PRO A 83 5.17 0.22 6.73
C PRO A 83 6.09 0.98 7.71
N LEU A 84 7.34 1.25 7.34
CA LEU A 84 8.27 2.01 8.17
C LEU A 84 7.92 3.50 8.20
N LEU A 85 7.57 4.08 7.06
CA LEU A 85 7.14 5.48 6.96
C LEU A 85 5.89 5.71 7.81
N GLU A 86 4.92 4.81 7.73
CA GLU A 86 3.71 4.85 8.56
C GLU A 86 4.07 4.77 10.04
N ASP A 87 4.90 3.80 10.44
CA ASP A 87 5.35 3.63 11.82
C ASP A 87 6.07 4.88 12.37
N TYR A 88 6.88 5.54 11.54
CA TYR A 88 7.52 6.80 11.91
C TYR A 88 6.52 7.93 12.13
N ILE A 89 5.44 8.00 11.33
CA ILE A 89 4.37 8.97 11.56
C ILE A 89 3.63 8.63 12.85
N VAL A 90 3.27 7.36 13.07
CA VAL A 90 2.53 6.90 14.27
C VAL A 90 3.32 7.18 15.55
N LYS A 91 4.60 6.80 15.59
CA LYS A 91 5.46 6.92 16.77
C LYS A 91 5.98 8.33 17.03
N SER A 92 6.01 9.21 16.02
CA SER A 92 6.45 10.59 16.22
C SER A 92 5.50 11.30 17.21
N PRO A 93 6.00 12.02 18.23
CA PRO A 93 5.14 12.87 19.05
C PRO A 93 4.69 14.13 18.28
N GLU A 94 5.33 14.43 17.16
CA GLU A 94 5.11 15.63 16.36
C GLU A 94 4.06 15.40 15.25
N ASN A 95 3.62 16.50 14.65
CA ASN A 95 2.73 16.51 13.48
C ASN A 95 3.18 17.61 12.49
N GLY A 96 4.49 17.74 12.32
CA GLY A 96 5.13 18.83 11.61
C GLY A 96 5.37 18.52 10.12
N LEU A 97 6.20 19.35 9.49
CA LEU A 97 6.56 19.20 8.08
C LEU A 97 7.19 17.83 7.78
N ARG A 98 8.01 17.30 8.69
CA ARG A 98 8.64 15.99 8.52
C ARG A 98 7.57 14.91 8.34
N GLU A 99 6.66 14.75 9.30
CA GLU A 99 5.61 13.73 9.23
C GLU A 99 4.70 13.95 8.02
N TYR A 100 4.43 15.22 7.66
CA TYR A 100 3.64 15.55 6.47
C TYR A 100 4.31 15.06 5.18
N LEU A 101 5.63 15.26 5.04
CA LEU A 101 6.38 14.74 3.89
C LEU A 101 6.37 13.22 3.84
N LEU A 102 6.46 12.53 4.99
CA LEU A 102 6.34 11.06 5.03
C LEU A 102 4.96 10.59 4.53
N ALA A 103 3.89 11.29 4.89
CA ALA A 103 2.54 10.98 4.40
C ALA A 103 2.44 11.15 2.86
N ILE A 104 3.00 12.24 2.31
CA ILE A 104 3.07 12.42 0.84
C ILE A 104 3.90 11.31 0.18
N ALA A 105 5.00 10.89 0.81
CA ALA A 105 5.83 9.80 0.28
C ALA A 105 5.05 8.48 0.22
N ILE A 106 4.26 8.15 1.26
CA ILE A 106 3.38 6.98 1.25
C ILE A 106 2.38 7.07 0.08
N GLU A 107 1.69 8.20 -0.09
CA GLU A 107 0.76 8.41 -1.22
C GLU A 107 1.44 8.19 -2.58
N LYS A 108 2.65 8.72 -2.76
CA LYS A 108 3.41 8.56 -4.01
C LYS A 108 3.87 7.14 -4.28
N ILE A 109 4.42 6.46 -3.27
CA ILE A 109 4.86 5.06 -3.38
C ILE A 109 3.67 4.17 -3.74
N THR A 110 2.55 4.39 -3.07
CA THR A 110 1.34 3.55 -3.20
C THR A 110 0.41 4.03 -4.31
N LYS A 111 0.72 5.15 -4.96
CA LYS A 111 -0.05 5.75 -6.05
C LYS A 111 -1.52 5.98 -5.70
N VAL A 112 -1.76 6.40 -4.47
CA VAL A 112 -3.08 6.88 -4.04
C VAL A 112 -3.02 8.40 -3.94
N ASP A 113 -4.18 9.03 -4.08
CA ASP A 113 -4.36 10.43 -3.75
C ASP A 113 -5.54 10.53 -2.78
N LEU A 114 -5.24 10.37 -1.50
CA LEU A 114 -6.23 10.46 -0.45
C LEU A 114 -6.47 11.92 -0.06
N LYS A 115 -5.56 12.84 -0.41
CA LYS A 115 -5.73 14.25 -0.08
C LYS A 115 -6.84 14.93 -0.87
N THR A 116 -7.04 14.58 -2.13
CA THR A 116 -8.03 15.26 -3.00
C THR A 116 -9.47 14.81 -2.79
N ASP A 117 -9.72 13.82 -1.92
CA ASP A 117 -11.07 13.51 -1.45
C ASP A 117 -11.58 14.70 -0.60
N THR A 118 -12.51 15.48 -1.15
CA THR A 118 -12.97 16.73 -0.53
C THR A 118 -13.70 16.51 0.79
N ASP A 119 -14.23 15.31 1.02
CA ASP A 119 -15.01 14.99 2.23
C ASP A 119 -14.23 14.09 3.20
N LYS A 120 -13.25 13.31 2.71
CA LYS A 120 -12.51 12.31 3.51
C LYS A 120 -10.99 12.47 3.47
N GLY A 121 -10.50 13.52 2.82
CA GLY A 121 -9.08 13.75 2.67
C GLY A 121 -8.40 14.18 3.97
N TRP A 122 -7.07 14.14 3.95
CA TRP A 122 -6.27 14.40 5.13
C TRP A 122 -5.65 15.80 5.14
N TYR A 123 -5.54 16.37 6.34
CA TYR A 123 -5.02 17.74 6.54
C TYR A 123 -3.74 17.80 7.37
N THR A 124 -3.45 16.75 8.12
CA THR A 124 -2.22 16.61 8.91
C THR A 124 -1.72 15.18 8.84
N ALA A 125 -0.44 14.94 9.11
CA ALA A 125 0.14 13.59 9.02
C ALA A 125 -0.50 12.61 10.02
N LYS A 126 -0.87 13.07 11.21
CA LYS A 126 -1.61 12.24 12.18
C LYS A 126 -3.00 11.86 11.70
N ASN A 127 -3.71 12.81 11.08
CA ASN A 127 -5.01 12.52 10.47
C ASN A 127 -4.87 11.63 9.22
N PHE A 128 -3.78 11.76 8.46
CA PHE A 128 -3.46 10.87 7.35
C PHE A 128 -3.45 9.40 7.77
N VAL A 129 -2.85 9.05 8.92
CA VAL A 129 -2.83 7.65 9.40
C VAL A 129 -4.25 7.07 9.49
N GLY A 130 -5.20 7.81 10.06
CA GLY A 130 -6.59 7.35 10.15
C GLY A 130 -7.28 7.21 8.78
N VAL A 131 -7.01 8.15 7.86
CA VAL A 131 -7.54 8.09 6.48
C VAL A 131 -6.92 6.93 5.70
N TRP A 132 -5.62 6.70 5.88
CA TRP A 132 -4.85 5.60 5.29
C TRP A 132 -5.32 4.24 5.80
N ASP A 133 -5.46 4.08 7.11
CA ASP A 133 -5.98 2.85 7.73
C ASP A 133 -7.39 2.53 7.23
N ASN A 134 -8.26 3.54 7.18
CA ASN A 134 -9.60 3.37 6.63
C ASN A 134 -9.57 3.01 5.14
N HIS A 135 -8.68 3.63 4.35
CA HIS A 135 -8.50 3.25 2.94
C HIS A 135 -8.14 1.78 2.82
N LEU A 136 -7.08 1.34 3.52
CA LEU A 136 -6.60 -0.04 3.51
C LEU A 136 -7.69 -1.03 3.95
N ALA A 137 -8.38 -0.74 5.05
CA ALA A 137 -9.46 -1.58 5.58
C ALA A 137 -10.69 -1.68 4.66
N ASN A 138 -10.80 -0.86 3.62
CA ASN A 138 -11.89 -0.95 2.65
C ASN A 138 -11.44 -1.49 1.29
N ILE A 139 -10.14 -1.70 1.07
CA ILE A 139 -9.60 -2.19 -0.22
C ILE A 139 -10.28 -3.47 -0.70
N PRO A 140 -10.42 -4.55 0.09
CA PRO A 140 -10.97 -5.81 -0.44
C PRO A 140 -12.41 -5.65 -0.91
N ALA A 141 -13.24 -4.97 -0.11
CA ALA A 141 -14.64 -4.72 -0.44
C ALA A 141 -14.78 -3.77 -1.64
N ASN A 142 -13.94 -2.74 -1.75
CA ASN A 142 -13.94 -1.81 -2.87
C ASN A 142 -13.53 -2.49 -4.17
N VAL A 143 -12.48 -3.33 -4.15
CA VAL A 143 -12.05 -4.10 -5.33
C VAL A 143 -13.16 -5.04 -5.78
N ASP A 144 -13.75 -5.82 -4.87
CA ASP A 144 -14.86 -6.72 -5.19
C ASP A 144 -16.06 -5.97 -5.78
N GLY A 145 -16.46 -4.87 -5.15
CA GLY A 145 -17.56 -4.03 -5.63
C GLY A 145 -17.31 -3.41 -7.01
N ILE A 146 -16.07 -3.00 -7.32
CA ILE A 146 -15.71 -2.48 -8.65
C ILE A 146 -15.79 -3.59 -9.70
N LEU A 147 -15.16 -4.74 -9.44
CA LEU A 147 -15.05 -5.83 -10.41
C LEU A 147 -16.41 -6.47 -10.72
N ASN A 148 -17.29 -6.58 -9.73
CA ASN A 148 -18.64 -7.13 -9.87
C ASN A 148 -19.69 -6.10 -10.32
N SER A 149 -19.32 -4.84 -10.54
CA SER A 149 -20.25 -3.81 -11.00
C SER A 149 -20.62 -3.96 -12.48
N GLU A 150 -21.74 -3.34 -12.87
CA GLU A 150 -22.19 -3.22 -14.28
C GLU A 150 -21.43 -2.12 -15.06
N LYS A 151 -20.39 -1.53 -14.47
CA LYS A 151 -19.57 -0.50 -15.14
C LYS A 151 -18.80 -1.10 -16.31
N SER A 152 -18.44 -0.25 -17.26
CA SER A 152 -17.53 -0.65 -18.34
C SER A 152 -16.13 -0.99 -17.81
N ASP A 153 -15.37 -1.80 -18.55
CA ASP A 153 -13.99 -2.16 -18.15
C ASP A 153 -13.08 -0.94 -18.00
N LEU A 154 -13.31 0.11 -18.79
CA LEU A 154 -12.56 1.37 -18.69
C LEU A 154 -12.86 2.11 -17.38
N GLU A 155 -14.12 2.15 -16.97
CA GLU A 155 -14.53 2.73 -15.70
C GLU A 155 -14.01 1.91 -14.51
N LYS A 156 -14.11 0.57 -14.59
CA LYS A 156 -13.53 -0.34 -13.59
C LYS A 156 -12.03 -0.13 -13.46
N ALA A 157 -11.31 -0.08 -14.58
CA ALA A 157 -9.88 0.19 -14.61
C ALA A 157 -9.54 1.54 -13.97
N SER A 158 -10.30 2.60 -14.30
CA SER A 158 -10.13 3.92 -13.68
C SER A 158 -10.32 3.89 -12.17
N ASP A 159 -11.35 3.20 -11.69
CA ASP A 159 -11.64 3.11 -10.25
C ASP A 159 -10.61 2.24 -9.50
N ILE A 160 -10.13 1.15 -10.08
CA ILE A 160 -9.03 0.35 -9.53
C ILE A 160 -7.77 1.20 -9.36
N LYS A 161 -7.44 2.05 -10.33
CA LYS A 161 -6.25 2.92 -10.22
C LYS A 161 -6.32 3.89 -9.06
N LYS A 162 -7.50 4.39 -8.71
CA LYS A 162 -7.70 5.27 -7.54
C LYS A 162 -7.43 4.54 -6.23
N LEU A 163 -7.63 3.21 -6.18
CA LEU A 163 -7.30 2.41 -5.01
C LEU A 163 -5.79 2.22 -4.80
N GLY A 164 -5.00 2.45 -5.85
CA GLY A 164 -3.55 2.39 -5.84
C GLY A 164 -3.00 0.98 -5.62
N LEU A 165 -1.72 0.92 -5.28
CA LEU A 165 -0.96 -0.31 -5.05
C LEU A 165 -1.65 -1.29 -4.07
N PRO A 166 -2.27 -0.86 -2.95
CA PRO A 166 -2.96 -1.77 -2.04
C PRO A 166 -4.01 -2.68 -2.68
N ALA A 167 -4.62 -2.28 -3.81
CA ALA A 167 -5.58 -3.12 -4.54
C ALA A 167 -4.93 -4.28 -5.31
N ALA A 168 -3.63 -4.22 -5.58
CA ALA A 168 -2.95 -5.16 -6.47
C ALA A 168 -3.14 -6.64 -6.10
N PRO A 169 -3.02 -7.09 -4.82
CA PRO A 169 -3.21 -8.50 -4.49
C PRO A 169 -4.61 -9.02 -4.86
N TYR A 170 -5.64 -8.20 -4.66
CA TYR A 170 -7.04 -8.56 -4.89
C TYR A 170 -7.41 -8.53 -6.37
N VAL A 171 -6.87 -7.55 -7.11
CA VAL A 171 -7.02 -7.51 -8.58
C VAL A 171 -6.29 -8.70 -9.22
N MET A 172 -5.13 -9.09 -8.68
CA MET A 172 -4.40 -10.28 -9.13
C MET A 172 -5.24 -11.55 -8.97
N ASP A 173 -5.97 -11.71 -7.85
CA ASP A 173 -6.86 -12.85 -7.60
C ASP A 173 -7.98 -12.96 -8.64
N TYR A 174 -8.53 -11.82 -9.05
CA TYR A 174 -9.58 -11.77 -10.07
C TYR A 174 -9.04 -12.19 -11.43
N ILE A 175 -7.91 -11.64 -11.83
CA ILE A 175 -7.29 -11.91 -13.13
C ILE A 175 -6.86 -13.38 -13.25
N GLU A 176 -6.30 -13.97 -12.19
CA GLU A 176 -5.95 -15.39 -12.14
C GLU A 176 -7.15 -16.29 -12.45
N LYS A 177 -8.34 -15.91 -11.97
CA LYS A 177 -9.59 -16.69 -12.09
C LYS A 177 -10.41 -16.35 -13.35
N SER A 178 -10.16 -15.20 -13.98
CA SER A 178 -10.96 -14.73 -15.11
C SER A 178 -10.58 -15.46 -16.40
N VAL A 179 -11.59 -15.90 -17.16
CA VAL A 179 -11.43 -16.48 -18.49
C VAL A 179 -11.33 -15.40 -19.57
N ASP A 180 -11.84 -14.19 -19.29
CA ASP A 180 -11.93 -13.09 -20.24
C ASP A 180 -10.66 -12.22 -20.31
N GLU A 181 -10.38 -11.71 -21.50
CA GLU A 181 -9.32 -10.74 -21.76
C GLU A 181 -9.72 -9.33 -21.26
N ASN A 182 -9.78 -9.15 -19.94
CA ASN A 182 -10.05 -7.86 -19.30
C ASN A 182 -8.85 -6.91 -19.41
N ASN A 183 -8.51 -6.48 -20.63
CA ASN A 183 -7.27 -5.77 -20.95
C ASN A 183 -7.15 -4.41 -20.21
N GLY A 184 -8.27 -3.73 -19.95
CA GLY A 184 -8.28 -2.52 -19.13
C GLY A 184 -7.88 -2.77 -17.67
N ILE A 185 -8.39 -3.84 -17.07
CA ILE A 185 -8.08 -4.23 -15.68
C ILE A 185 -6.61 -4.67 -15.58
N LYS A 186 -6.14 -5.49 -16.53
CA LYS A 186 -4.73 -5.88 -16.64
C LYS A 186 -3.80 -4.66 -16.73
N ALA A 187 -4.12 -3.71 -17.60
CA ALA A 187 -3.35 -2.48 -17.75
C ALA A 187 -3.35 -1.64 -16.47
N SER A 188 -4.49 -1.53 -15.78
CA SER A 188 -4.55 -0.82 -14.49
C SER A 188 -3.68 -1.47 -13.42
N LEU A 189 -3.66 -2.80 -13.33
CA LEU A 189 -2.78 -3.54 -12.41
C LEU A 189 -1.30 -3.28 -12.71
N MET A 190 -0.92 -3.29 -14.00
CA MET A 190 0.45 -2.98 -14.41
C MET A 190 0.83 -1.54 -14.05
N GLU A 191 -0.08 -0.60 -14.27
CA GLU A 191 0.13 0.80 -13.95
C GLU A 191 0.37 1.01 -12.46
N ILE A 192 -0.40 0.35 -11.58
CA ILE A 192 -0.20 0.46 -10.11
C ILE A 192 1.05 -0.30 -9.64
N LEU A 193 1.41 -1.43 -10.25
CA LEU A 193 2.62 -2.20 -9.90
C LEU A 193 3.93 -1.58 -10.39
N LYS A 194 3.91 -0.75 -11.44
CA LYS A 194 5.10 -0.11 -11.99
C LYS A 194 5.96 0.57 -10.92
N ASN A 195 7.26 0.32 -10.87
CA ASN A 195 8.18 0.89 -9.87
C ASN A 195 7.84 0.56 -8.39
N SER A 196 6.91 -0.36 -8.11
CA SER A 196 6.56 -0.73 -6.72
C SER A 196 7.68 -1.48 -5.98
N LYS A 197 8.65 -2.03 -6.73
CA LYS A 197 9.69 -2.96 -6.26
C LYS A 197 9.16 -4.30 -5.72
N ILE A 198 7.88 -4.59 -5.93
CA ILE A 198 7.27 -5.85 -5.49
C ILE A 198 7.41 -6.93 -6.56
N VAL A 199 7.03 -6.60 -7.80
CA VAL A 199 7.04 -7.53 -8.93
C VAL A 199 8.01 -7.01 -9.99
N SER A 200 8.77 -7.91 -10.60
CA SER A 200 9.64 -7.61 -11.74
C SER A 200 8.82 -7.16 -12.96
N ASP A 201 9.44 -6.36 -13.83
CA ASP A 201 8.78 -5.80 -15.01
C ASP A 201 8.10 -6.87 -15.87
N PHE A 202 6.87 -6.59 -16.29
CA PHE A 202 6.04 -7.45 -17.13
C PHE A 202 6.23 -7.09 -18.61
N ASP A 203 6.53 -8.09 -19.45
CA ASP A 203 6.45 -7.94 -20.90
C ASP A 203 5.05 -8.37 -21.39
N ALA A 204 4.22 -7.37 -21.65
CA ALA A 204 2.84 -7.55 -22.10
C ALA A 204 2.69 -8.23 -23.47
N ASN A 205 3.77 -8.36 -24.23
CA ASN A 205 3.73 -8.89 -25.59
C ASN A 205 4.01 -10.39 -25.68
N THR A 206 4.47 -11.03 -24.61
CA THR A 206 5.03 -12.39 -24.70
C THR A 206 4.45 -13.40 -23.72
N MET A 207 3.68 -12.98 -22.71
CA MET A 207 3.22 -13.87 -21.63
C MET A 207 1.71 -13.85 -21.43
N ASP A 208 1.12 -15.04 -21.20
CA ASP A 208 -0.25 -15.19 -20.72
C ASP A 208 -0.37 -14.54 -19.34
N PHE A 209 -1.21 -13.52 -19.25
CA PHE A 209 -1.36 -12.72 -18.04
C PHE A 209 -1.91 -13.54 -16.86
N SER A 210 -2.74 -14.56 -17.08
CA SER A 210 -3.23 -15.44 -16.01
C SER A 210 -2.09 -16.27 -15.41
N ILE A 211 -1.21 -16.81 -16.27
CA ILE A 211 0.00 -17.53 -15.84
C ILE A 211 0.93 -16.58 -15.07
N TRP A 212 1.21 -15.41 -15.63
CA TRP A 212 2.03 -14.39 -14.98
C TRP A 212 1.46 -14.00 -13.60
N ALA A 213 0.15 -13.78 -13.51
CA ALA A 213 -0.52 -13.43 -12.27
C ALA A 213 -0.33 -14.50 -11.19
N LYS A 214 -0.52 -15.76 -11.56
CA LYS A 214 -0.32 -16.91 -10.66
C LYS A 214 1.12 -17.01 -10.16
N GLU A 215 2.11 -16.78 -11.01
CA GLU A 215 3.53 -16.87 -10.65
C GLU A 215 4.01 -15.71 -9.77
N ASN A 216 3.42 -14.52 -9.95
CA ASN A 216 3.86 -13.31 -9.26
C ASN A 216 3.03 -12.94 -8.04
N LYS A 217 1.82 -13.49 -7.91
CA LYS A 217 0.95 -13.29 -6.74
C LYS A 217 1.63 -13.53 -5.38
N PRO A 218 2.48 -14.56 -5.18
CA PRO A 218 3.18 -14.74 -3.91
C PRO A 218 4.05 -13.56 -3.49
N GLN A 219 4.55 -12.75 -4.44
CA GLN A 219 5.36 -11.56 -4.15
C GLN A 219 4.53 -10.43 -3.53
N LEU A 220 3.20 -10.45 -3.72
CA LEU A 220 2.26 -9.47 -3.16
C LEU A 220 1.75 -9.85 -1.76
N GLU A 221 2.23 -10.94 -1.18
CA GLU A 221 1.70 -11.44 0.09
C GLU A 221 1.97 -10.47 1.25
N ASP A 222 3.17 -9.89 1.34
CA ASP A 222 3.47 -8.90 2.39
C ASP A 222 2.54 -7.67 2.28
N LEU A 223 2.24 -7.24 1.05
CA LEU A 223 1.28 -6.17 0.79
C LEU A 223 -0.13 -6.57 1.21
N ARG A 224 -0.57 -7.78 0.89
CA ARG A 224 -1.88 -8.31 1.31
C ARG A 224 -1.99 -8.31 2.83
N LEU A 225 -1.01 -8.91 3.52
CA LEU A 225 -0.99 -8.98 4.98
C LEU A 225 -0.98 -7.60 5.63
N TYR A 226 -0.26 -6.65 5.02
CA TYR A 226 -0.27 -5.26 5.45
C TYR A 226 -1.68 -4.64 5.32
N VAL A 227 -2.37 -4.83 4.19
CA VAL A 227 -3.77 -4.39 4.03
C VAL A 227 -4.69 -5.06 5.06
N GLU A 228 -4.59 -6.37 5.21
CA GLU A 228 -5.45 -7.17 6.10
C GLU A 228 -5.23 -6.84 7.59
N SER A 229 -4.03 -6.39 7.96
CA SER A 229 -3.72 -5.94 9.33
C SER A 229 -4.60 -4.77 9.80
N LYS A 230 -5.21 -4.04 8.85
CA LYS A 230 -6.05 -2.86 9.13
C LYS A 230 -7.53 -3.19 9.29
N HIS A 231 -7.96 -4.39 8.91
CA HIS A 231 -9.34 -4.85 9.11
C HIS A 231 -9.67 -5.23 10.57
N GLN A 232 -8.65 -5.39 11.42
CA GLN A 232 -8.80 -5.96 12.75
C GLN A 232 -8.72 -4.93 13.89
N GLN A 233 -8.71 -3.63 13.58
CA GLN A 233 -8.62 -2.54 14.56
C GLN A 233 -9.95 -1.83 14.80
#